data_AF-A0A103ER58-F1
#
_entry.id   AF-A0A103ER58-F1
#
_cell.length_a   1.000
_cell.length_b   1.000
_cell.length_c   1.000
_cell.angle_alpha   90.00
_cell.angle_beta   90.00
_cell.angle_gamma   90.00
#
_symmetry.space_group_name_H-M   'P 1'
#
loop_
_entity.id
_entity.type
_entity.pdbx_description
1 polymer ?
#
loop_
_entity_poly.entity_id
_entity_poly.type
_entity_poly.pdbx_seq_one_letter_code
_entity_poly.pdbx_strand_id
1 'polypeptide(L)'
;MIPFYAFAPDIRKIVYTTNAIESLHMQLRKVIKARGHFPSDEAALKLIWLVLRNVVAKWTGSRHDWKSAMTQFVLLYPERFNIGI
;
A
#
# COMPACT_ATOMS: atom_id res chain seq x y z
N MET A 1 -18.22 -17.79 6.65
CA MET A 1 -16.93 -17.49 7.33
C MET A 1 -16.33 -16.25 6.66
N ILE A 2 -15.79 -15.29 7.42
CA ILE A 2 -15.15 -14.09 6.86
C ILE A 2 -13.64 -14.37 6.71
N PRO A 3 -13.07 -14.37 5.48
CA PRO A 3 -11.68 -14.78 5.24
C PRO A 3 -10.64 -13.99 6.05
N PHE A 4 -10.91 -12.72 6.34
CA PHE A 4 -10.01 -11.86 7.11
C PHE A 4 -9.67 -12.41 8.50
N TYR A 5 -10.61 -13.10 9.17
CA TYR A 5 -10.37 -13.65 10.51
C TYR A 5 -9.53 -14.93 10.51
N ALA A 6 -9.24 -15.51 9.34
CA ALA A 6 -8.30 -16.63 9.23
C ALA A 6 -6.83 -16.20 9.44
N PHE A 7 -6.53 -14.89 9.36
CA PHE A 7 -5.18 -14.38 9.52
C PHE A 7 -4.81 -14.12 10.98
N ALA A 8 -3.54 -14.37 11.31
CA ALA A 8 -2.94 -14.02 12.60
C ALA A 8 -3.12 -12.52 12.93
N PRO A 9 -3.17 -12.12 14.22
CA PRO A 9 -3.33 -10.72 14.62
C PRO A 9 -2.35 -9.75 13.95
N ASP A 10 -1.10 -10.17 13.77
CA ASP A 10 -0.06 -9.34 13.13
C ASP A 10 -0.37 -9.04 11.66
N ILE A 11 -0.85 -10.03 10.90
CA ILE A 11 -1.26 -9.84 9.50
C ILE A 11 -2.50 -8.96 9.44
N ARG A 12 -3.50 -9.22 10.31
CA ARG A 12 -4.71 -8.40 10.37
C ARG A 12 -4.37 -6.94 10.61
N LYS A 13 -3.43 -6.65 11.52
CA LYS A 13 -2.94 -5.31 11.81
C LYS A 13 -2.39 -4.57 10.60
N ILE A 14 -1.59 -5.23 9.77
CA ILE A 14 -1.11 -4.63 8.53
C ILE A 14 -2.29 -4.28 7.61
N VAL A 15 -3.20 -5.22 7.41
CA VAL A 15 -4.29 -5.11 6.43
C VAL A 15 -5.38 -4.12 6.85
N TYR A 16 -5.79 -4.09 8.12
CA TYR A 16 -6.85 -3.18 8.58
C TYR A 16 -6.37 -1.74 8.76
N THR A 17 -5.05 -1.50 8.86
CA THR A 17 -4.56 -0.14 9.05
C THR A 17 -4.64 0.65 7.75
N THR A 18 -5.50 1.67 7.75
CA THR A 18 -5.79 2.50 6.58
C THR A 18 -4.80 3.64 6.37
N ASN A 19 -3.90 3.90 7.32
CA ASN A 19 -2.95 5.03 7.27
C ASN A 19 -2.18 5.13 5.95
N ALA A 20 -1.77 3.99 5.37
CA ALA A 20 -1.05 3.97 4.09
C ALA A 20 -1.92 4.42 2.92
N ILE A 21 -3.14 3.87 2.79
CA ILE A 21 -4.06 4.22 1.71
C ILE A 21 -4.63 5.63 1.89
N GLU A 22 -4.89 6.05 3.12
CA GLU A 22 -5.35 7.40 3.45
C GLU A 22 -4.28 8.46 3.14
N SER A 23 -3.03 8.19 3.50
CA SER A 23 -1.88 9.06 3.18
C SER A 23 -1.71 9.22 1.67
N LEU A 24 -1.83 8.13 0.91
CA LEU A 24 -1.78 8.17 -0.55
C LEU A 24 -2.94 8.99 -1.14
N HIS A 25 -4.17 8.70 -0.72
CA HIS A 25 -5.36 9.43 -1.17
C HIS A 25 -5.30 10.92 -0.84
N MET A 26 -4.79 11.27 0.34
CA MET A 26 -4.60 12.67 0.73
C MET A 26 -3.64 13.39 -0.22
N GLN A 27 -2.48 12.78 -0.53
CA GLN A 27 -1.51 13.37 -1.45
C GLN A 27 -2.10 13.53 -2.86
N LEU A 28 -2.82 12.52 -3.35
CA LEU A 28 -3.47 12.56 -4.65
C LEU A 28 -4.54 13.66 -4.72
N ARG A 29 -5.45 13.71 -3.73
CA ARG A 29 -6.50 14.74 -3.65
C ARG A 29 -5.92 16.15 -3.59
N LYS A 30 -4.81 16.36 -2.87
CA LYS A 30 -4.15 17.67 -2.78
C LYS A 30 -3.75 18.19 -4.16
N VAL A 31 -3.14 17.34 -5.00
CA VAL A 31 -2.66 17.75 -6.33
C VAL A 31 -3.82 17.89 -7.31
N ILE A 32 -4.80 16.98 -7.29
CA ILE A 32 -5.99 17.07 -8.14
C ILE A 32 -6.78 18.36 -7.85
N LYS A 33 -7.02 18.67 -6.56
CA LYS A 33 -7.75 19.88 -6.16
C LYS A 33 -7.04 21.17 -6.60
N ALA A 34 -5.71 21.17 -6.63
CA ALA A 34 -4.92 22.32 -7.09
C ALA A 34 -5.00 22.53 -8.61
N ARG A 35 -5.22 21.48 -9.41
CA ARG A 35 -5.25 21.56 -10.88
C ARG A 35 -6.61 21.97 -11.45
N GLY A 36 -7.72 21.57 -10.82
CA GLY A 36 -9.07 21.86 -11.30
C GLY A 36 -9.48 20.98 -12.48
N HIS A 37 -9.80 21.60 -13.63
CA HIS A 37 -10.23 20.89 -14.85
C HIS A 37 -9.04 20.28 -15.62
N PHE A 38 -9.26 19.11 -16.22
CA PHE A 38 -8.30 18.42 -17.07
C PHE A 38 -8.73 18.48 -18.54
N PRO A 39 -7.83 18.80 -19.47
CA PRO A 39 -8.15 18.90 -20.90
C PRO A 39 -8.39 17.54 -21.58
N SER A 40 -7.94 16.43 -20.95
CA SER A 40 -8.20 15.07 -21.39
C SER A 40 -7.94 14.07 -20.26
N ASP A 41 -8.45 12.85 -20.39
CA ASP A 41 -8.19 11.75 -19.46
C ASP A 41 -6.70 11.38 -19.41
N GLU A 42 -5.99 11.49 -20.54
CA GLU A 42 -4.56 11.23 -20.61
C GLU A 42 -3.76 12.25 -19.80
N ALA A 43 -4.17 13.52 -19.81
CA ALA A 43 -3.55 14.55 -18.98
C ALA A 43 -3.77 14.28 -17.48
N ALA A 44 -4.96 13.80 -17.10
CA ALA A 44 -5.26 13.38 -15.73
C ALA A 44 -4.40 12.17 -15.31
N LEU A 45 -4.30 11.15 -16.17
CA LEU A 45 -3.49 9.96 -15.93
C LEU A 45 -2.01 10.30 -15.73
N LYS A 46 -1.44 11.15 -16.59
CA LYS A 46 -0.05 11.61 -16.48
C LYS A 46 0.20 12.32 -15.14
N LEU A 47 -0.74 13.16 -14.69
CA LEU A 47 -0.62 13.82 -13.39
C LEU A 47 -0.66 12.81 -12.24
N ILE A 48 -1.62 11.87 -12.25
CA ILE A 48 -1.70 10.81 -11.22
C ILE A 48 -0.39 10.03 -11.18
N TRP A 49 0.15 9.63 -12.34
CA TRP A 49 1.42 8.92 -12.43
C TRP A 49 2.59 9.72 -11.84
N LEU A 50 2.69 11.02 -12.15
CA LEU A 50 3.75 11.88 -11.60
C LEU A 50 3.65 11.98 -10.07
N VAL A 51 2.43 12.08 -9.52
CA VAL A 51 2.22 12.08 -8.07
C VAL A 51 2.66 10.75 -7.46
N LEU A 52 2.20 9.63 -8.01
CA LEU A 52 2.58 8.30 -7.54
C LEU A 52 4.09 8.09 -7.57
N ARG A 53 4.76 8.50 -8.66
CA ARG A 53 6.22 8.44 -8.78
C ARG A 53 6.92 9.19 -7.65
N ASN A 54 6.44 10.39 -7.34
CA ASN A 54 7.00 11.20 -6.26
C ASN A 54 6.71 10.62 -4.87
N VAL A 55 5.55 10.00 -4.66
CA VAL A 55 5.23 9.29 -3.41
C VAL A 55 6.15 8.10 -3.22
N VAL A 56 6.30 7.26 -4.25
CA VAL A 56 7.17 6.07 -4.21
C VAL A 56 8.62 6.46 -3.95
N ALA A 57 9.12 7.53 -4.58
CA ALA A 57 10.48 8.02 -4.34
C ALA A 57 10.74 8.45 -2.88
N LYS A 58 9.71 8.85 -2.15
CA LYS A 58 9.78 9.23 -0.73
C LYS A 58 9.46 8.06 0.21
N TRP A 59 8.98 6.95 -0.31
CA TRP A 59 8.60 5.81 0.49
C TRP A 59 9.86 5.06 0.91
N THR A 60 10.42 5.46 2.04
CA THR A 60 11.63 4.86 2.60
C THR A 60 11.30 3.98 3.80
N GLY A 61 11.87 2.78 3.82
CA GLY A 61 11.79 1.87 4.95
C GLY A 61 10.55 0.99 4.99
N SER A 62 10.62 -0.03 5.84
CA SER A 62 9.52 -0.95 6.10
C SER A 62 8.66 -0.42 7.25
N ARG A 63 7.37 -0.74 7.20
CA ARG A 63 6.48 -0.57 8.36
C ARG A 63 7.02 -1.40 9.53
N HIS A 64 6.98 -0.84 10.75
CA HIS A 64 7.59 -1.46 11.95
C HIS A 64 7.12 -2.89 12.24
N ASP A 65 5.82 -3.15 12.08
CA ASP A 65 5.17 -4.44 12.32
C ASP A 65 5.24 -5.41 11.13
N TRP A 66 5.82 -5.00 10.00
CA TRP A 66 5.91 -5.83 8.80
C TRP A 66 6.70 -7.12 9.03
N LYS A 67 7.80 -7.05 9.81
CA LYS A 67 8.64 -8.23 10.08
C LYS A 67 7.84 -9.33 10.82
N SER A 68 7.04 -8.95 11.81
CA SER A 68 6.19 -9.89 12.54
C SER A 68 5.12 -10.51 11.65
N ALA A 69 4.44 -9.68 10.84
CA ALA A 69 3.45 -10.16 9.87
C ALA A 69 4.08 -11.10 8.83
N MET A 70 5.29 -10.81 8.37
CA MET A 70 6.02 -11.65 7.42
C MET A 70 6.32 -13.03 7.99
N THR A 71 6.76 -13.13 9.24
CA THR A 71 6.97 -14.43 9.91
C THR A 71 5.69 -15.26 9.94
N GLN A 72 4.53 -14.63 10.19
CA GLN A 72 3.23 -15.31 10.15
C GLN A 72 2.87 -15.77 8.73
N PHE A 73 3.16 -14.98 7.70
CA PHE A 73 2.93 -15.40 6.31
C PHE A 73 3.80 -16.59 5.91
N VAL A 74 5.07 -16.60 6.32
CA VAL A 74 5.99 -17.73 6.09
C VAL A 74 5.48 -19.02 6.74
N LEU A 75 4.92 -18.94 7.95
CA LEU A 75 4.34 -20.10 8.63
C LEU A 75 3.06 -20.60 7.94
N LEU A 76 2.20 -19.69 7.49
CA LEU A 76 0.91 -20.03 6.86
C LEU A 76 1.05 -20.56 5.44
N TYR A 77 2.04 -20.06 4.68
CA TYR A 77 2.22 -20.35 3.26
C TYR A 77 3.69 -20.60 2.91
N PRO A 78 4.36 -21.58 3.55
CA PRO A 78 5.79 -21.82 3.36
C PRO A 78 6.18 -22.06 1.90
N GLU A 79 5.32 -22.71 1.12
CA GLU A 79 5.51 -23.01 -0.30
C GLU A 79 5.51 -21.78 -1.22
N ARG A 80 5.02 -20.64 -0.72
CA ARG A 80 4.99 -19.36 -1.46
C ARG A 80 6.25 -18.53 -1.27
N PHE A 81 7.09 -18.90 -0.31
CA PHE A 81 8.36 -18.25 -0.05
C PHE A 81 9.48 -19.13 -0.58
N ASN A 82 10.35 -18.55 -1.42
CA ASN A 82 11.58 -19.22 -1.83
C ASN A 82 12.60 -19.10 -0.68
N ILE A 83 12.31 -19.80 0.42
CA ILE A 83 13.22 -19.94 1.54
C ILE A 83 14.21 -20.99 1.06
N GLY A 84 15.35 -20.54 0.51
CA GLY A 84 16.38 -21.42 -0.03
C GLY A 84 17.03 -22.28 1.04
N ILE A 85 16.28 -23.26 1.53
CA ILE A 85 16.79 -24.47 2.17
C ILE A 85 17.21 -25.42 1.05
#